data_AF-A0A834JAI9-F1
#
_entry.id   AF-A0A834JAI9-F1
#
_cell.length_a   1.000
_cell.length_b   1.000
_cell.length_c   1.000
_cell.angle_alpha   90.00
_cell.angle_beta   90.00
_cell.angle_gamma   90.00
#
_symmetry.space_group_name_H-M   'P 1'
#
loop_
_entity.id
_entity.type
_entity.pdbx_description
1 polymer ?
#
loop_
_entity_poly.entity_id
_entity_poly.type
_entity_poly.pdbx_seq_one_letter_code
_entity_poly.pdbx_strand_id
1 'polypeptide(L)'
;MSQLYQARIRVESNEELGSPSNDIDLSTKQIANINDVCDSMKQQLLILVEWAKYIPAFSELTLDDQVALLRAHAGEHLLLGVARRSMHLKDVLLLGNNCIITKNCPGRLYPIKNVSQR
;
A
#
# COMPACT_ATOMS: atom_id res chain seq x y z
N MET A 1 -24.02 11.30 -4.26
CA MET A 1 -22.79 10.64 -3.73
C MET A 1 -21.95 10.19 -4.92
N SER A 2 -20.70 10.63 -5.04
CA SER A 2 -19.83 10.35 -6.20
C SER A 2 -19.49 8.85 -6.33
N GLN A 3 -19.37 8.34 -7.56
CA GLN A 3 -19.00 6.94 -7.83
C GLN A 3 -17.65 6.56 -7.22
N LEU A 4 -16.71 7.51 -7.16
CA LEU A 4 -15.41 7.35 -6.50
C LEU A 4 -15.55 7.05 -5.00
N TYR A 5 -16.53 7.66 -4.34
CA TYR A 5 -16.78 7.43 -2.91
C TYR A 5 -17.31 6.02 -2.65
N GLN A 6 -18.21 5.52 -3.51
CA GLN A 6 -18.76 4.17 -3.38
C GLN A 6 -17.71 3.09 -3.65
N ALA A 7 -16.90 3.26 -4.70
CA ALA A 7 -15.77 2.36 -4.97
C ALA A 7 -14.78 2.34 -3.79
N ARG A 8 -14.53 3.49 -3.13
CA ARG A 8 -13.67 3.58 -1.96
C ARG A 8 -14.24 2.87 -0.72
N ILE A 9 -15.52 3.08 -0.40
CA ILE A 9 -16.18 2.44 0.76
C ILE A 9 -16.13 0.91 0.66
N ARG A 10 -16.28 0.37 -0.55
CA ARG A 10 -16.23 -1.08 -0.78
C ARG A 10 -14.84 -1.68 -0.51
N VAL A 11 -13.79 -0.94 -0.84
CA VAL A 11 -12.39 -1.31 -0.54
C VAL A 11 -12.07 -1.17 0.94
N GLU A 12 -12.57 -0.12 1.59
CA GLU A 12 -12.48 0.08 3.05
C GLU A 12 -13.18 -1.02 3.86
N SER A 13 -14.00 -1.86 3.23
CA SER A 13 -14.60 -3.04 3.88
C SER A 13 -13.63 -4.25 3.90
N ASN A 14 -12.64 -4.28 2.99
CA ASN A 14 -11.65 -5.36 2.85
C ASN A 14 -10.35 -5.06 3.62
N GLU A 15 -10.04 -3.77 3.83
CA GLU A 15 -9.07 -3.36 4.82
C GLU A 15 -9.82 -3.19 6.15
N GLU A 16 -9.51 -3.96 7.20
CA GLU A 16 -9.87 -3.54 8.57
C GLU A 16 -9.06 -2.26 8.87
N LEU A 17 -9.53 -1.14 8.32
CA LEU A 17 -8.89 0.15 8.42
C LEU A 17 -9.14 0.60 9.85
N GLY A 18 -8.12 0.42 10.69
CA GLY A 18 -8.12 0.95 12.03
C GLY A 18 -8.60 2.40 11.98
N SER A 19 -9.70 2.67 12.70
CA SER A 19 -10.23 4.00 12.94
C SER A 19 -9.08 4.98 13.17
N PRO A 20 -9.09 6.20 12.58
CA PRO A 20 -8.06 7.21 12.81
C PRO A 20 -7.99 7.68 14.28
N SER A 21 -8.84 7.15 15.16
CA SER A 21 -8.94 7.50 16.58
C SER A 21 -8.54 6.37 17.54
N ASN A 22 -8.00 5.25 17.07
CA ASN A 22 -7.52 4.20 17.97
C ASN A 22 -6.00 4.27 18.03
N ASP A 23 -5.45 4.51 19.22
CA ASP A 23 -4.04 4.25 19.51
C ASP A 23 -3.75 2.80 19.11
N ILE A 24 -3.15 2.60 17.94
CA ILE A 24 -2.81 1.26 17.47
C ILE A 24 -1.75 0.73 18.42
N ASP A 25 -2.11 -0.28 19.21
CA ASP A 25 -1.17 -0.98 20.06
C ASP A 25 -0.12 -1.68 19.18
N LEU A 26 1.05 -1.05 19.09
CA LEU A 26 2.19 -1.54 18.32
C LEU A 26 2.91 -2.69 19.01
N SER A 27 2.65 -2.95 20.30
CA SER A 27 3.36 -3.99 21.06
C SER A 27 3.07 -5.41 20.57
N THR A 28 1.93 -5.60 19.91
CA THR A 28 1.49 -6.88 19.34
C THR A 28 1.83 -7.04 17.86
N LYS A 29 2.43 -6.03 17.22
CA LYS A 29 2.69 -6.00 15.78
C LYS A 29 4.04 -6.64 15.44
N GLN A 30 4.06 -7.47 14.40
CA GLN A 30 5.28 -8.11 13.90
C GLN A 30 6.13 -7.13 13.06
N ILE A 31 7.45 -7.11 13.27
CA ILE A 31 8.40 -6.41 12.39
C ILE A 31 8.46 -7.13 11.05
N ALA A 32 8.17 -6.40 9.97
CA ALA A 32 8.12 -6.94 8.62
C ALA A 32 9.51 -7.38 8.13
N ASN A 33 9.59 -8.58 7.55
CA ASN A 33 10.69 -8.99 6.68
C ASN A 33 10.37 -8.64 5.21
N ILE A 34 11.29 -8.93 4.30
CA ILE A 34 11.11 -8.62 2.86
C ILE A 34 9.92 -9.34 2.22
N ASN A 35 9.63 -10.58 2.63
CA ASN A 35 8.50 -11.34 2.12
C ASN A 35 7.19 -10.71 2.60
N ASP A 36 7.12 -10.30 3.87
CA ASP A 36 5.94 -9.62 4.42
C ASP A 36 5.63 -8.31 3.66
N VAL A 37 6.67 -7.58 3.24
CA VAL A 37 6.54 -6.37 2.41
C VAL A 37 6.01 -6.72 1.02
N CYS A 38 6.61 -7.72 0.37
CA CYS A 38 6.18 -8.20 -0.95
C CYS A 38 4.73 -8.69 -0.94
N ASP A 39 4.34 -9.44 0.09
CA ASP A 39 2.98 -9.96 0.26
C ASP A 39 1.99 -8.83 0.52
N SER A 40 2.35 -7.86 1.37
CA SER A 40 1.53 -6.67 1.56
C SER A 40 1.34 -5.89 0.25
N MET A 41 2.39 -5.72 -0.56
CA MET A 41 2.30 -5.05 -1.85
C MET A 41 1.37 -5.81 -2.79
N LYS A 42 1.54 -7.13 -2.89
CA LYS A 42 0.70 -7.99 -3.73
C LYS A 42 -0.77 -7.87 -3.37
N GLN A 43 -1.11 -7.95 -2.08
CA GLN A 43 -2.49 -7.81 -1.61
C GLN A 43 -3.07 -6.44 -1.96
N GLN A 44 -2.32 -5.37 -1.73
CA GLN A 44 -2.77 -4.00 -2.02
C GLN A 44 -2.92 -3.74 -3.53
N LEU A 45 -2.09 -4.37 -4.38
CA LEU A 45 -2.24 -4.33 -5.83
C LEU A 45 -3.50 -5.07 -6.29
N LEU A 46 -3.84 -6.22 -5.70
CA LEU A 46 -5.08 -6.93 -6.00
C LEU A 46 -6.31 -6.08 -5.64
N ILE A 47 -6.27 -5.43 -4.47
CA ILE A 47 -7.30 -4.49 -4.04
C ILE A 47 -7.42 -3.31 -5.01
N LEU A 48 -6.30 -2.74 -5.47
CA LEU A 48 -6.28 -1.65 -6.44
C LEU A 48 -6.94 -2.06 -7.77
N VAL A 49 -6.65 -3.27 -8.25
CA VAL A 49 -7.28 -3.83 -9.46
C VAL A 49 -8.78 -4.00 -9.26
N GLU A 50 -9.21 -4.50 -8.10
CA GLU A 50 -10.62 -4.67 -7.77
C GLU A 50 -11.34 -3.31 -7.69
N TRP A 51 -10.74 -2.32 -7.04
CA TRP A 51 -11.22 -0.95 -6.96
C TRP A 51 -11.43 -0.33 -8.35
N ALA A 52 -10.46 -0.46 -9.24
CA ALA A 52 -10.49 0.16 -10.55
C ALA A 52 -11.66 -0.36 -11.41
N LYS A 53 -12.00 -1.66 -11.28
CA LYS A 53 -13.15 -2.27 -11.98
C LYS A 53 -14.50 -1.67 -11.58
N TYR A 54 -14.61 -1.06 -10.40
CA TYR A 54 -15.83 -0.38 -9.97
C TYR A 54 -16.02 1.01 -10.57
N ILE A 55 -15.03 1.53 -11.32
CA ILE A 55 -15.13 2.80 -12.02
C ILE A 55 -15.65 2.50 -13.44
N PRO A 56 -16.89 2.89 -13.79
CA PRO A 56 -17.49 2.53 -15.09
C PRO A 56 -16.61 2.95 -16.28
N ALA A 57 -16.12 4.18 -16.26
CA ALA A 57 -15.24 4.71 -17.31
C ALA A 57 -13.90 3.95 -17.43
N PHE A 58 -13.39 3.34 -16.36
CA PHE A 58 -12.17 2.53 -16.42
C PHE A 58 -12.46 1.17 -17.08
N SER A 59 -13.60 0.56 -16.74
CA SER A 59 -14.04 -0.72 -17.29
C SER A 59 -14.40 -0.65 -18.78
N GLU A 60 -14.66 0.53 -19.32
CA GLU A 60 -14.90 0.79 -20.74
C GLU A 60 -13.61 0.93 -21.57
N LEU A 61 -12.44 1.06 -20.94
CA LEU A 61 -11.15 1.13 -21.62
C LEU A 61 -10.71 -0.22 -22.19
N THR A 62 -9.81 -0.20 -23.17
CA THR A 62 -9.17 -1.42 -23.66
C THR A 62 -8.37 -2.10 -22.56
N LEU A 63 -8.18 -3.42 -22.64
CA LEU A 63 -7.41 -4.15 -21.62
C LEU A 63 -5.97 -3.62 -21.51
N ASP A 64 -5.36 -3.24 -22.64
CA ASP A 64 -4.01 -2.67 -22.67
C ASP A 64 -3.95 -1.33 -21.93
N ASP A 65 -4.95 -0.46 -22.13
CA ASP A 65 -5.04 0.83 -21.43
C ASP A 65 -5.30 0.64 -19.93
N GLN A 66 -6.17 -0.30 -19.55
CA GLN A 66 -6.41 -0.64 -18.14
C GLN A 66 -5.11 -1.08 -17.45
N VAL A 67 -4.34 -1.98 -18.10
CA VAL A 67 -3.06 -2.47 -17.58
C VAL A 67 -2.02 -1.35 -17.55
N ALA A 68 -1.95 -0.51 -18.57
CA ALA A 68 -1.01 0.61 -18.65
C ALA A 68 -1.25 1.63 -17.53
N LEU A 69 -2.51 2.04 -17.32
CA LEU A 69 -2.89 2.98 -16.27
C LEU A 69 -2.60 2.42 -14.88
N LEU A 70 -2.98 1.17 -14.61
CA LEU A 70 -2.70 0.52 -13.33
C LEU A 70 -1.19 0.42 -13.08
N ARG A 71 -0.41 0.04 -14.09
CA ARG A 71 1.05 -0.07 -13.96
C ARG A 71 1.71 1.29 -13.73
N ALA A 72 1.24 2.34 -14.40
CA ALA A 72 1.78 3.69 -14.28
C ALA A 72 1.57 4.29 -12.88
N HIS A 73 0.44 3.99 -12.22
CA HIS A 73 0.05 4.65 -10.97
C HIS A 73 -0.01 3.72 -9.74
N ALA A 74 0.24 2.41 -9.89
CA ALA A 74 0.24 1.46 -8.79
C ALA A 74 1.18 1.87 -7.64
N GLY A 75 2.37 2.38 -7.96
CA GLY A 75 3.34 2.83 -6.94
C GLY A 75 2.83 3.98 -6.08
N GLU A 76 2.17 4.96 -6.69
CA GLU A 76 1.59 6.11 -6.00
C GLU A 76 0.46 5.67 -5.06
N HIS A 77 -0.40 4.77 -5.53
CA HIS A 77 -1.47 4.20 -4.71
C HIS A 77 -0.93 3.39 -3.52
N LEU A 78 0.12 2.60 -3.71
CA LEU A 78 0.77 1.87 -2.62
C LEU A 78 1.35 2.81 -1.56
N LEU A 79 2.08 3.84 -2.01
CA LEU A 79 2.68 4.82 -1.12
C LEU A 79 1.62 5.60 -0.34
N LEU A 80 0.57 6.07 -1.02
CA LEU A 80 -0.54 6.79 -0.41
C LEU A 80 -1.29 5.91 0.59
N GLY A 81 -1.51 4.63 0.27
CA GLY A 81 -2.16 3.67 1.17
C GLY A 81 -1.39 3.48 2.47
N VAL A 82 -0.07 3.26 2.38
CA VAL A 82 0.80 3.14 3.56
C VAL A 82 0.87 4.45 4.34
N ALA A 83 1.02 5.60 3.67
CA ALA A 83 1.07 6.91 4.31
C ALA A 83 -0.22 7.22 5.08
N ARG A 84 -1.39 6.95 4.47
CA ARG A 84 -2.71 7.12 5.11
C ARG A 84 -2.83 6.25 6.36
N ARG A 85 -2.47 4.97 6.26
CA ARG A 85 -2.54 4.02 7.39
C ARG A 85 -1.55 4.36 8.51
N SER A 86 -0.47 5.06 8.20
CA SER A 86 0.61 5.36 9.15
C SER A 86 0.60 6.79 9.68
N MET A 87 -0.36 7.64 9.25
CA MET A 87 -0.35 9.08 9.53
C MET A 87 -0.37 9.44 11.03
N HIS A 88 -0.98 8.59 11.85
CA HIS A 88 -1.08 8.76 13.30
C HIS A 88 0.03 8.03 14.08
N LEU A 89 0.94 7.34 13.37
CA LEU A 89 2.04 6.59 13.95
C LEU A 89 3.34 7.39 13.84
N LYS A 90 4.17 7.30 14.87
CA LYS A 90 5.49 7.95 14.88
C LYS A 90 6.59 6.93 14.61
N ASP A 91 7.45 7.23 13.64
CA ASP A 91 8.64 6.43 13.30
C ASP A 91 8.36 4.99 12.86
N VAL A 92 7.12 4.70 12.48
CA VAL A 92 6.64 3.38 12.06
C VAL A 92 5.75 3.51 10.82
N LEU A 93 5.93 2.58 9.87
CA LEU A 93 5.00 2.35 8.77
C LEU A 93 4.20 1.09 9.04
N LEU A 94 2.87 1.19 8.97
CA LEU A 94 1.97 0.05 9.04
C LEU A 94 1.71 -0.46 7.61
N LEU A 95 1.91 -1.75 7.38
CA LEU A 95 1.63 -2.42 6.11
C LEU A 95 0.17 -2.89 6.02
N GLY A 96 -0.27 -3.25 4.81
CA GLY A 96 -1.64 -3.72 4.55
C GLY A 96 -1.96 -5.09 5.17
N ASN A 97 -0.93 -5.84 5.57
CA ASN A 97 -1.01 -7.12 6.29
C ASN A 97 -0.72 -6.96 7.79
N ASN A 98 -0.89 -5.76 8.35
CA ASN A 98 -0.69 -5.44 9.77
C ASN A 98 0.74 -5.61 10.31
N CYS A 99 1.73 -5.95 9.47
CA CYS A 99 3.15 -5.89 9.84
C CYS A 99 3.66 -4.45 9.88
N ILE A 100 4.74 -4.20 10.60
CA ILE A 100 5.31 -2.86 10.76
C ILE A 100 6.75 -2.75 10.26
N ILE A 101 7.10 -1.60 9.69
CA ILE A 101 8.48 -1.22 9.38
C ILE A 101 8.86 -0.07 10.32
N THR A 102 9.93 -0.23 11.10
CA THR A 102 10.41 0.82 12.01
C THR A 102 11.58 1.57 11.37
N LYS A 103 11.75 2.86 11.70
CA LYS A 103 12.89 3.66 11.22
C LYS A 103 14.26 3.07 11.58
N ASN A 104 14.33 2.34 12.71
CA ASN A 104 15.56 1.84 13.29
C ASN A 104 15.77 0.34 13.07
N CYS A 105 15.31 -0.25 11.95
CA CYS A 105 15.68 -1.61 11.60
C CYS A 105 17.22 -1.75 11.53
N PRO A 106 17.87 -2.46 12.47
CA PRO A 106 19.31 -2.62 12.45
C PRO A 106 19.65 -3.69 11.40
N GLY A 107 19.92 -3.26 10.17
CA GLY A 107 20.56 -4.10 9.15
C GLY A 107 19.79 -4.21 7.84
N ARG A 108 20.23 -3.41 6.85
CA ARG A 108 20.48 -3.74 5.43
C ARG A 108 20.49 -2.48 4.56
N LEU A 109 21.22 -1.45 4.99
CA LEU A 109 21.86 -0.57 4.02
C LEU A 109 23.07 -1.34 3.48
N TYR A 110 22.84 -2.19 2.48
CA TYR A 110 23.96 -2.55 1.61
C TYR A 110 24.44 -1.24 1.00
N PRO A 111 25.73 -0.87 1.13
CA PRO A 111 26.26 0.28 0.42
C PRO A 111 25.99 0.02 -1.06
N ILE A 112 25.27 0.93 -1.71
CA ILE A 112 25.22 0.99 -3.17
C ILE A 112 26.69 1.17 -3.57
N LYS A 113 27.35 0.11 -4.04
CA LYS A 113 28.68 0.22 -4.61
C LYS A 113 28.53 1.15 -5.81
N ASN A 114 29.03 2.38 -5.66
CA ASN A 114 29.19 3.30 -6.78
C ASN A 114 29.88 2.55 -7.91
N VAL A 115 29.15 2.30 -9.00
CA VAL A 115 29.75 1.90 -10.27
C VAL A 115 30.35 3.16 -10.86
N SER A 116 31.50 3.55 -10.33
CA SER A 116 32.41 4.50 -10.96
C SER A 116 33.82 4.00 -10.69
N GLN A 117 34.31 3.18 -11.62
CA GLN A 117 35.71 3.10 -12.04
C GLN A 117 35.84 2.02 -13.13
N ARG A 118 35.72 2.44 -14.39
CA ARG A 118 36.76 2.39 -15.43
C ARG A 118 36.20 2.79 -16.77
#